data_AF-S4PWN9-F1
#
_entry.id   AF-S4PWN9-F1
#
_cell.length_a   1.000
_cell.length_b   1.000
_cell.length_c   1.000
_cell.angle_alpha   90.00
_cell.angle_beta   90.00
_cell.angle_gamma   90.00
#
_symmetry.space_group_name_H-M   'P 1'
#
loop_
_entity.id
_entity.type
_entity.pdbx_description
1 polymer ?
#
loop_
_entity_poly.entity_id
_entity_poly.type
_entity_poly.pdbx_seq_one_letter_code
_entity_poly.pdbx_strand_id
1 'polypeptide(L)' 'MCTSRLAAEGVTDVRGTVERIRQQRAHSIQMPDQYVFCHLALLEYAVMHGYLESADLTGFDEDVEEESE' A
#
# COMPACT_ATOMS: atom_id res chain seq x y z
N MET A 1 1.64 11.49 -1.72
CA MET A 1 2.85 11.24 -2.55
C MET A 1 2.63 10.09 -3.52
N CYS A 2 2.26 8.89 -3.06
CA CYS A 2 2.05 7.75 -3.96
C CYS A 2 0.81 7.91 -4.85
N THR A 3 -0.32 8.37 -4.30
CA THR A 3 -1.57 8.63 -5.04
C THR A 3 -1.39 9.72 -6.09
N SER A 4 -0.73 10.83 -5.73
CA SER A 4 -0.42 11.93 -6.66
C SER A 4 0.50 11.50 -7.80
N ARG A 5 1.46 10.60 -7.54
CA ARG A 5 2.33 10.03 -8.59
C ARG A 5 1.57 9.08 -9.49
N LEU A 6 0.76 8.21 -8.91
CA LEU A 6 -0.07 7.29 -9.67
C LEU A 6 -1.01 8.05 -10.63
N ALA A 7 -1.63 9.13 -10.16
CA ALA A 7 -2.52 9.96 -10.98
C ALA A 7 -1.80 10.68 -12.13
N ALA A 8 -0.53 11.06 -11.96
CA ALA A 8 0.22 11.82 -12.96
C ALA A 8 1.01 10.94 -13.93
N GLU A 9 1.58 9.84 -13.44
CA GLU A 9 2.57 9.01 -14.15
C GLU A 9 2.04 7.60 -14.44
N GLY A 10 0.91 7.19 -13.86
CA GLY A 10 0.39 5.82 -13.97
C GLY A 10 1.21 4.77 -13.22
N VAL A 11 2.25 5.19 -12.49
CA VAL A 11 3.18 4.31 -11.77
C VAL A 11 3.45 4.88 -10.38
N THR A 12 3.66 4.01 -9.40
CA THR A 12 4.04 4.41 -8.04
C THR A 12 4.99 3.38 -7.42
N ASP A 13 5.90 3.84 -6.56
CA ASP A 13 6.88 3.01 -5.86
C ASP A 13 6.70 3.17 -4.35
N VAL A 14 6.05 2.19 -3.73
CA VAL A 14 5.78 2.18 -2.29
C VAL A 14 7.07 2.00 -1.50
N ARG A 15 7.91 1.05 -1.88
CA ARG A 15 9.18 0.74 -1.19
C ARG A 15 10.07 1.97 -1.13
N GLY A 16 10.36 2.59 -2.27
CA GLY A 16 11.20 3.79 -2.32
C GLY A 16 10.58 4.98 -1.58
N THR A 17 9.25 5.06 -1.52
CA THR A 17 8.57 6.08 -0.72
C THR A 17 8.73 5.83 0.78
N VAL A 18 8.54 4.58 1.24
CA VAL A 18 8.73 4.21 2.66
C VAL A 18 10.18 4.40 3.09
N GLU A 19 11.15 4.01 2.25
CA GLU A 19 12.58 4.25 2.51
C GLU A 19 12.87 5.75 2.68
N ARG A 20 12.32 6.61 1.80
CA ARG A 20 12.48 8.07 1.90
C ARG A 20 11.82 8.63 3.16
N ILE A 21 10.64 8.15 3.55
CA ILE A 21 9.98 8.57 4.78
C ILE A 21 10.84 8.18 5.99
N ARG A 22 11.41 6.97 6.01
CA ARG A 22 12.28 6.49 7.10
C ARG A 22 13.57 7.30 7.21
N GLN A 23 14.09 7.84 6.12
CA GLN A 23 15.24 8.77 6.14
C GLN A 23 14.91 10.10 6.84
N GLN A 24 13.68 10.59 6.72
CA GLN A 24 13.24 11.82 7.38
C GLN A 24 12.79 11.59 8.83
N ARG A 25 12.13 10.46 9.09
CA ARG A 25 11.66 10.04 10.41
C ARG A 25 11.81 8.52 10.56
N ALA A 26 12.81 8.13 11.34
CA ALA A 26 13.07 6.72 11.64
C ALA A 26 11.85 6.02 12.24
N HIS A 27 11.77 4.70 12.04
CA HIS A 27 10.68 3.84 12.52
C HIS A 27 9.28 4.14 11.93
N SER A 28 9.20 4.92 10.87
CA SER A 28 7.94 5.06 10.11
C SER A 28 7.58 3.75 9.40
N ILE A 29 6.33 3.29 9.54
CA ILE A 29 5.76 2.08 8.91
C ILE A 29 6.60 0.86 9.32
N GLN A 30 6.65 0.56 10.61
CA GLN A 30 7.57 -0.44 11.17
C GLN A 30 7.00 -1.86 11.10
N MET A 31 5.68 -1.98 11.28
CA MET A 31 5.02 -3.29 11.31
C MET A 31 4.77 -3.79 9.88
N PRO A 32 4.94 -5.10 9.61
CA PRO A 32 4.63 -5.70 8.31
C PRO A 32 3.24 -5.31 7.80
N ASP A 33 2.23 -5.36 8.65
CA ASP A 33 0.84 -5.11 8.25
C ASP A 33 0.60 -3.66 7.86
N GLN A 34 1.32 -2.71 8.47
CA GLN A 34 1.27 -1.30 8.04
C GLN A 34 1.86 -1.12 6.64
N TYR A 35 2.89 -1.90 6.29
CA TYR A 35 3.49 -1.88 4.96
C TYR A 35 2.57 -2.52 3.93
N VAL A 36 1.92 -3.64 4.27
CA VAL A 36 0.88 -4.28 3.45
C VAL A 36 -0.30 -3.33 3.25
N PHE A 37 -0.79 -2.71 4.32
CA PHE A 37 -1.87 -1.72 4.28
C PHE A 37 -1.59 -0.58 3.29
N CYS A 38 -0.34 -0.09 3.23
CA CYS A 38 0.04 0.94 2.26
C CYS A 38 -0.14 0.50 0.80
N HIS A 39 0.08 -0.79 0.49
CA HIS A 39 -0.16 -1.34 -0.84
C HIS A 39 -1.64 -1.51 -1.11
N LEU A 40 -2.39 -2.07 -0.15
CA LEU A 40 -3.84 -2.27 -0.27
C LEU A 40 -4.58 -0.94 -0.48
N ALA A 41 -4.27 0.07 0.32
CA ALA A 41 -4.86 1.41 0.18
C ALA A 41 -4.54 2.06 -1.18
N LEU A 42 -3.38 1.74 -1.77
CA LEU A 42 -3.03 2.23 -3.11
C LEU A 42 -3.77 1.49 -4.22
N LEU A 43 -3.95 0.18 -4.07
CA LEU A 43 -4.76 -0.63 -4.99
C LEU A 43 -6.23 -0.18 -4.96
N GLU A 44 -6.79 -0.01 -3.76
CA GLU A 44 -8.14 0.53 -3.57
C GLU A 44 -8.29 1.90 -4.23
N TYR A 45 -7.35 2.82 -3.97
CA TYR A 45 -7.34 4.13 -4.61
C TYR A 45 -7.31 4.01 -6.15
N ALA A 46 -6.51 3.10 -6.69
CA ALA A 46 -6.39 2.87 -8.13
C ALA A 46 -7.70 2.38 -8.75
N VAL A 47 -8.38 1.44 -8.09
CA VAL A 47 -9.68 0.92 -8.53
C VAL A 47 -10.75 2.02 -8.46
N MET A 48 -10.83 2.75 -7.34
CA MET A 48 -11.83 3.82 -7.15
C MET A 48 -11.73 4.95 -8.19
N HIS A 49 -10.53 5.19 -8.73
CA HIS A 49 -10.28 6.25 -9.72
C HIS A 49 -10.20 5.72 -11.16
N GLY A 50 -10.45 4.42 -11.38
CA GLY A 50 -10.45 3.79 -12.70
C GLY A 50 -9.07 3.63 -13.33
N TYR A 51 -8.00 3.69 -12.54
CA TYR A 51 -6.64 3.34 -12.99
C TYR A 51 -6.43 1.82 -13.10
N LEU A 52 -7.25 1.06 -12.37
CA LEU A 52 -7.33 -0.41 -12.41
C LEU A 52 -8.80 -0.81 -12.48
N GLU A 53 -9.10 -1.86 -13.24
CA GLU A 53 -10.47 -2.41 -13.33
C GLU A 53 -10.84 -3.19 -12.07
N SER A 54 -9.91 -4.00 -11.57
CA SER A 54 -10.02 -4.72 -10.29
C SER A 54 -8.61 -5.04 -9.76
N ALA A 55 -8.52 -5.29 -8.46
CA ALA A 55 -7.32 -5.84 -7.83
C ALA A 55 -7.66 -7.23 -7.30
N ASP A 56 -6.85 -8.23 -7.66
CA ASP A 56 -6.94 -9.57 -7.09
C ASP A 56 -6.27 -9.58 -5.72
N LEU A 57 -7.08 -9.77 -4.67
CA LEU A 57 -6.64 -9.84 -3.28
C LEU A 57 -6.79 -11.27 -2.72
N THR A 58 -6.94 -12.28 -3.58
CA THR A 58 -7.00 -13.67 -3.12
C THR A 58 -5.77 -14.03 -2.30
N GLY A 59 -5.99 -14.64 -1.13
CA GLY A 59 -4.92 -14.98 -0.17
C GLY A 59 -4.43 -13.84 0.73
N PHE A 60 -4.97 -12.62 0.63
CA PHE A 60 -4.68 -11.54 1.61
C PHE A 60 -5.62 -11.52 2.81
N ASP A 61 -6.81 -12.11 2.71
CA ASP A 61 -7.78 -12.19 3.81
C ASP A 61 -7.56 -13.41 4.73
N GLU A 62 -6.69 -14.35 4.34
CA GLU A 62 -6.51 -15.64 5.04
C GLU A 62 -5.78 -15.50 6.40
N ASP A 63 -4.99 -14.44 6.60
CA ASP A 63 -4.18 -14.25 7.81
C ASP A 63 -4.88 -13.41 8.91
N VAL A 64 -6.05 -12.80 8.62
CA VAL A 64 -6.73 -11.91 9.60
C VAL A 64 -7.42 -12.70 10.71
N GLU A 65 -7.70 -13.99 10.50
CA GLU A 65 -8.39 -14.83 11.48
C GLU A 65 -7.46 -15.42 12.57
N GLU A 66 -6.14 -15.48 12.37
CA GLU A 66 -5.23 -16.18 13.32
C GLU A 66 -4.72 -15.30 14.50
N GLU A 67 -4.90 -13.97 14.49
CA GLU A 67 -4.44 -13.10 15.60
C GLU A 67 -5.51 -12.84 16.70
N SER A 68 -6.61 -13.60 16.72
CA SER A 68 -7.73 -13.40 17.69
C SER A 68 -7.71 -14.30 18.95
N GLU A 69 -6.58 -14.91 19.32
CA GLU A 69 -6.45 -15.69 20.58
C GLU A 69 -5.55 -15.05 21.65
#